data_AF-A0AAP6VS55-F1
#
_entry.id   AF-A0AAP6VS55-F1
#
_cell.length_a   1.000
_cell.length_b   1.000
_cell.length_c   1.000
_cell.angle_alpha   90.00
_cell.angle_beta   90.00
_cell.angle_gamma   90.00
#
_symmetry.space_group_name_H-M   'P 1'
#
loop_
_entity.id
_entity.type
_entity.pdbx_description
1 polymer ?
#
loop_
_entity_poly.entity_id
_entity_poly.type
_entity_poly.pdbx_seq_one_letter_code
_entity_poly.pdbx_strand_id
1 'polypeptide(L)'
;MSKQQCGICGQWKEQHEMSKSYKHRCKECVARLTRIDRRAAKQRAEHIKEQLEGTGYGYITCQREDRLRVATAAMQGILSNERTMQAYIDVAQNPPYPKLFEIVARNAMGYADALLTKIDEKGDNND
;
A
#
# COMPACT_ATOMS: atom_id res chain seq x y z
N MET A 1 -8.09 2.18 -42.43
CA MET A 1 -7.92 2.47 -41.00
C MET A 1 -8.89 1.62 -40.21
N SER A 2 -8.44 0.84 -39.23
CA SER A 2 -9.34 0.03 -38.39
C SER A 2 -10.08 0.92 -37.40
N LYS A 3 -11.41 0.87 -37.42
CA LYS A 3 -12.27 1.51 -36.41
C LYS A 3 -12.80 0.43 -35.48
N GLN A 4 -12.86 0.74 -34.19
CA GLN A 4 -13.35 -0.16 -33.16
C GLN A 4 -14.40 0.53 -32.31
N GLN A 5 -15.44 -0.20 -31.91
CA GLN A 5 -16.47 0.33 -31.04
C GLN A 5 -15.98 0.39 -29.58
N CYS A 6 -16.25 1.50 -28.90
CA CYS A 6 -15.98 1.66 -27.48
C CYS A 6 -17.06 0.96 -26.64
N GLY A 7 -16.66 0.09 -25.70
CA GLY A 7 -17.57 -0.62 -24.80
C GLY A 7 -18.17 0.22 -23.67
N ILE A 8 -17.88 1.52 -23.59
CA ILE A 8 -18.50 2.44 -22.61
C ILE A 8 -19.50 3.36 -23.31
N CYS A 9 -19.07 4.10 -24.34
CA CYS A 9 -19.93 5.08 -25.01
C CYS A 9 -20.56 4.55 -26.31
N GLY A 10 -20.23 3.34 -26.77
CA GLY A 10 -20.79 2.74 -27.98
C GLY A 10 -20.33 3.38 -29.30
N GLN A 11 -19.52 4.44 -29.26
CA GLN A 11 -19.04 5.12 -30.46
C GLN A 11 -17.93 4.34 -31.17
N TRP A 12 -17.95 4.39 -32.50
CA TRP A 12 -16.85 3.90 -33.34
C TRP A 12 -15.70 4.90 -33.31
N LYS A 13 -14.56 4.45 -32.80
CA LYS A 13 -13.36 5.25 -32.60
C LYS A 13 -12.21 4.70 -33.42
N GLU A 14 -11.30 5.58 -33.82
CA GLU A 14 -10.09 5.12 -34.49
C GLU A 14 -9.15 4.41 -33.52
N GLN A 15 -8.31 3.52 -34.03
CA GLN A 15 -7.33 2.79 -33.23
C GLN A 15 -6.48 3.70 -32.32
N HIS A 16 -6.17 4.92 -32.77
CA HIS A 16 -5.37 5.88 -32.01
C HIS A 16 -6.15 6.57 -30.87
N GLU A 17 -7.49 6.61 -30.92
CA GLU A 17 -8.37 7.14 -29.87
C GLU A 17 -8.68 6.10 -28.78
N MET A 18 -8.38 4.83 -29.07
CA MET A 18 -8.54 3.72 -28.11
C MET A 18 -7.45 3.76 -27.03
N SER A 19 -7.80 3.29 -25.84
CA SER A 19 -6.86 3.19 -24.73
C SER A 19 -5.85 2.09 -24.97
N LYS A 20 -4.58 2.36 -24.63
CA LYS A 20 -3.49 1.36 -24.70
C LYS A 20 -3.72 0.22 -23.70
N SER A 21 -4.13 0.58 -22.48
CA SER A 21 -4.35 -0.38 -21.38
C SER A 21 -5.71 -1.06 -21.47
N TYR A 22 -6.72 -0.38 -22.02
CA TYR A 22 -8.09 -0.89 -22.17
C TYR A 22 -8.48 -0.92 -23.64
N LYS A 23 -8.08 -1.97 -24.36
CA LYS A 23 -8.20 -2.10 -25.82
C LYS A 23 -9.63 -1.93 -26.36
N HIS A 24 -10.66 -2.14 -25.55
CA HIS A 24 -12.07 -1.99 -25.92
C HIS A 24 -12.73 -0.69 -25.43
N ARG A 25 -11.96 0.26 -24.90
CA ARG A 25 -12.47 1.52 -24.35
C ARG A 25 -11.70 2.71 -24.93
N CYS A 26 -12.40 3.79 -25.26
CA CYS A 26 -11.76 5.00 -25.74
C CYS A 26 -11.05 5.76 -24.60
N LYS A 27 -10.00 6.51 -24.95
CA LYS A 27 -9.20 7.29 -23.99
C LYS A 27 -10.05 8.26 -23.17
N GLU A 28 -11.04 8.89 -23.79
CA GLU A 28 -11.93 9.85 -23.12
C GLU A 28 -12.74 9.18 -22.01
N CYS A 29 -13.37 8.04 -22.30
CA CYS A 29 -14.18 7.31 -21.32
C CYS A 29 -13.32 6.81 -20.15
N VAL A 30 -12.12 6.29 -20.43
CA VAL A 30 -11.18 5.89 -19.38
C VAL A 30 -10.78 7.08 -18.52
N ALA A 31 -10.44 8.22 -19.13
CA ALA A 31 -10.08 9.43 -18.39
C ALA A 31 -11.24 9.96 -17.53
N ARG A 32 -12.48 9.88 -18.04
CA ARG A 32 -13.68 10.29 -17.29
C ARG A 32 -13.90 9.39 -16.07
N LEU A 33 -13.84 8.06 -16.24
CA LEU A 33 -13.98 7.11 -15.13
C LEU A 33 -12.89 7.33 -14.08
N THR A 34 -11.63 7.47 -14.48
CA THR A 34 -10.53 7.77 -13.54
C THR A 34 -10.78 9.05 -12.73
N ARG A 35 -11.37 10.10 -13.34
CA ARG A 35 -11.73 11.33 -12.61
C ARG A 35 -12.86 11.09 -11.63
N ILE A 36 -13.86 10.29 -12.00
CA ILE A 36 -14.98 9.92 -11.12
C ILE A 36 -14.45 9.12 -9.93
N ASP A 37 -13.63 8.10 -10.17
CA ASP A 37 -13.06 7.25 -9.12
C ASP A 37 -12.21 8.06 -8.13
N ARG A 38 -11.40 9.00 -8.63
CA ARG A 38 -10.63 9.91 -7.78
C ARG A 38 -11.51 10.81 -6.93
N ARG A 39 -12.61 11.35 -7.48
CA ARG A 39 -13.57 12.16 -6.72
C ARG A 39 -14.27 11.34 -5.65
N ALA A 40 -14.74 10.14 -6.00
CA ALA A 40 -15.39 9.24 -5.06
C ALA A 40 -14.44 8.79 -3.95
N ALA A 41 -13.16 8.52 -4.25
CA ALA A 41 -12.15 8.21 -3.24
C ALA A 41 -11.91 9.38 -2.29
N LYS A 42 -11.85 10.61 -2.81
CA LYS A 42 -11.72 11.82 -2.00
C LYS A 42 -12.92 12.01 -1.07
N GLN A 43 -14.15 11.85 -1.59
CA GLN A 43 -15.37 11.97 -0.78
C GLN A 43 -15.45 10.92 0.32
N ARG A 44 -15.08 9.66 0.03
CA ARG A 44 -15.00 8.61 1.06
C ARG A 44 -13.99 8.97 2.15
N ALA A 45 -12.82 9.48 1.77
CA ALA A 45 -11.79 9.90 2.71
C ALA A 45 -12.28 11.05 3.62
N GLU A 46 -12.96 12.05 3.04
CA GLU A 46 -13.55 13.16 3.79
C GLU A 46 -14.64 12.70 4.75
N HIS A 47 -15.56 11.84 4.29
CA HIS A 47 -16.63 11.30 5.14
C HIS A 47 -16.10 10.46 6.31
N ILE A 48 -15.09 9.62 6.07
CA ILE A 48 -14.43 8.86 7.15
C ILE A 48 -13.75 9.83 8.14
N LYS A 49 -13.09 10.88 7.63
CA LYS A 49 -12.47 11.89 8.49
C LYS A 49 -13.52 12.55 9.40
N GLU A 50 -14.66 12.96 8.86
CA GLU A 50 -15.78 13.55 9.63
C GLU A 50 -16.30 12.57 10.70
N GLN A 51 -16.47 11.29 10.36
CA GLN A 51 -16.89 10.27 11.33
C GLN A 51 -15.90 10.06 12.47
N LEU A 52 -14.61 10.33 12.24
CA LEU A 52 -13.55 10.16 13.23
C LEU A 52 -13.28 11.43 14.05
N GLU A 53 -13.84 12.59 13.67
CA GLU A 53 -13.68 13.83 14.43
C GLU A 53 -14.23 13.67 15.87
N GLY A 54 -13.40 13.99 16.86
CA GLY A 54 -13.75 13.90 18.29
C GLY A 54 -13.53 12.53 18.93
N THR A 55 -13.22 11.49 18.16
CA THR A 55 -12.95 10.13 18.70
C THR A 55 -11.50 9.93 19.14
N GLY A 56 -10.61 10.89 18.84
CA GLY A 56 -9.16 10.75 19.05
C GLY A 56 -8.45 9.89 17.99
N TYR A 57 -9.20 9.25 17.09
CA TYR A 57 -8.65 8.54 15.94
C TYR A 57 -8.48 9.51 14.75
N GLY A 58 -7.26 9.63 14.23
CA GLY A 58 -7.00 10.39 13.02
C GLY A 58 -7.21 9.55 11.77
N TYR A 59 -7.77 10.12 10.71
CA TYR A 59 -7.75 9.50 9.38
C TYR A 59 -6.32 9.48 8.84
N ILE A 60 -5.59 8.39 9.11
CA ILE A 60 -4.23 8.17 8.63
C ILE A 60 -4.33 7.42 7.29
N THR A 61 -4.28 8.13 6.16
CA THR A 61 -3.91 7.50 4.89
C THR A 61 -2.40 7.35 4.83
N CYS A 62 -1.86 6.39 5.56
CA CYS A 62 -0.46 6.03 5.40
C CYS A 62 -0.10 4.73 6.12
N GLN A 63 -0.63 3.59 5.64
CA GLN A 63 -0.14 2.26 6.03
C GLN A 63 1.41 2.18 5.98
N ARG A 64 2.04 3.00 5.11
CA ARG A 64 3.48 3.18 5.01
C ARG A 64 4.12 3.89 6.22
N GLU A 65 3.56 4.96 6.76
CA GLU A 65 4.11 5.68 7.91
C GLU A 65 3.98 4.86 9.19
N ASP A 66 2.85 4.17 9.37
CA ASP A 66 2.68 3.29 10.54
C ASP A 66 3.64 2.10 10.48
N ARG A 67 3.80 1.47 9.30
CA ARG A 67 4.83 0.45 9.09
C ARG A 67 6.23 1.00 9.36
N LEU A 68 6.54 2.21 8.90
CA LEU A 68 7.84 2.84 9.13
C LEU A 68 8.06 3.10 10.63
N ARG A 69 7.06 3.59 11.36
CA ARG A 69 7.17 3.82 12.81
C ARG A 69 7.41 2.52 13.57
N VAL A 70 6.62 1.49 13.28
CA VAL A 70 6.74 0.18 13.93
C VAL A 70 8.08 -0.48 13.58
N ALA A 71 8.48 -0.47 12.30
CA ALA A 71 9.75 -1.00 11.85
C ALA A 71 10.94 -0.25 12.48
N THR A 72 10.88 1.08 12.58
CA THR A 72 11.91 1.89 13.24
C THR A 72 12.06 1.52 14.72
N ALA A 73 10.96 1.40 15.46
CA ALA A 73 11.01 1.00 16.87
C ALA A 73 11.58 -0.42 17.03
N ALA A 74 11.17 -1.36 16.18
CA ALA A 74 11.69 -2.73 16.18
C ALA A 74 13.20 -2.77 15.85
N MET A 75 13.64 -2.02 14.85
CA MET A 75 15.06 -1.90 14.49
C MET A 75 15.87 -1.30 15.64
N GLN A 76 15.39 -0.25 16.29
CA GLN A 76 16.06 0.32 17.47
C GLN A 76 16.21 -0.72 18.59
N GLY A 77 15.17 -1.52 18.87
CA GLY A 77 15.25 -2.61 19.85
C GLY A 77 16.25 -3.70 19.48
N ILE A 78 16.30 -4.10 18.21
CA ILE A 78 17.26 -5.10 17.70
C ILE A 78 18.70 -4.58 17.81
N LEU A 79 18.94 -3.35 17.33
CA LEU A 79 20.27 -2.75 17.27
C LEU A 79 20.83 -2.37 18.65
N SER A 80 19.95 -2.09 19.63
CA SER A 80 20.34 -1.82 21.02
C SER A 80 20.65 -3.09 21.82
N ASN A 81 20.33 -4.28 21.28
CA ASN A 81 20.61 -5.55 21.92
C ASN A 81 21.86 -6.21 21.33
N GLU A 82 22.98 -6.10 22.05
CA GLU A 82 24.29 -6.61 21.64
C GLU A 82 24.30 -8.10 21.29
N ARG A 83 23.63 -8.95 22.08
CA ARG A 83 23.55 -10.40 21.81
C ARG A 83 22.79 -10.72 20.52
N THR A 84 21.71 -9.98 20.27
CA THR A 84 20.91 -10.15 19.05
C THR A 84 21.69 -9.66 17.82
N MET A 85 22.44 -8.56 18.00
CA MET A 85 23.30 -8.01 16.96
C MET A 85 24.43 -8.97 16.59
N GLN A 86 25.04 -9.63 17.59
CA GLN A 86 26.09 -10.62 17.37
C GLN A 86 25.58 -11.82 16.56
N ALA A 87 24.41 -12.36 16.91
CA ALA A 87 23.81 -13.46 16.15
C ALA A 87 23.59 -13.10 14.67
N TYR A 88 23.20 -11.86 14.37
CA TYR A 88 23.07 -11.42 12.98
C TYR A 88 24.41 -11.21 12.28
N ILE A 89 25.43 -10.73 13.00
CA ILE A 89 26.81 -10.63 12.46
C ILE A 89 27.30 -12.02 12.07
N ASP A 90 27.12 -13.01 12.94
CA ASP A 90 27.53 -14.39 12.70
C ASP A 90 26.81 -14.99 11.47
N VAL A 91 25.53 -14.69 11.28
CA VAL A 91 24.77 -15.10 10.10
C VAL A 91 25.26 -14.39 8.83
N ALA A 92 25.50 -13.08 8.90
CA ALA A 92 25.95 -12.28 7.75
C ALA A 92 27.39 -12.59 7.31
N GLN A 93 28.22 -13.15 8.19
CA GLN A 93 29.58 -13.59 7.88
C GLN A 93 29.62 -14.92 7.10
N ASN A 94 28.50 -15.64 7.00
CA ASN A 94 28.42 -16.92 6.31
C ASN A 94 27.73 -16.78 4.93
N PRO A 95 28.35 -17.19 3.81
CA PRO A 95 27.65 -17.30 2.53
C PRO A 95 26.55 -18.38 2.61
N PRO A 96 25.38 -18.23 1.96
CA PRO A 96 24.99 -17.20 0.99
C PRO A 96 24.06 -16.12 1.59
N TYR A 97 24.27 -15.74 2.86
CA TYR A 97 23.34 -14.86 3.56
C TYR A 97 23.51 -13.37 3.18
N PRO A 98 22.41 -12.59 3.16
CA PRO A 98 22.42 -11.17 2.83
C PRO A 98 23.16 -10.33 3.88
N LYS A 99 23.50 -9.08 3.53
CA LYS A 99 24.23 -8.17 4.43
C LYS A 99 23.43 -7.95 5.72
N LEU A 100 24.14 -7.77 6.82
CA LEU A 100 23.59 -7.54 8.16
C LEU A 100 22.39 -6.57 8.19
N PHE A 101 22.52 -5.41 7.55
CA PHE A 101 21.48 -4.38 7.49
C PHE A 101 20.23 -4.82 6.73
N GLU A 102 20.38 -5.69 5.72
CA GLU A 102 19.26 -6.23 4.94
C GLU A 102 18.46 -7.25 5.77
N ILE A 103 19.14 -8.07 6.58
CA ILE A 103 18.49 -9.02 7.51
C ILE A 103 17.64 -8.26 8.53
N VAL A 104 18.22 -7.22 9.13
CA VAL A 104 17.54 -6.39 10.15
C VAL A 104 16.31 -5.68 9.56
N ALA A 105 16.46 -5.05 8.38
CA ALA A 105 15.36 -4.36 7.72
C ALA A 105 14.20 -5.32 7.33
N ARG A 106 14.53 -6.49 6.79
CA ARG A 106 13.53 -7.51 6.41
C ARG A 106 12.72 -7.98 7.62
N ASN A 107 13.41 -8.30 8.72
CA ASN A 107 12.74 -8.79 9.93
C ASN A 107 11.85 -7.71 10.55
N ALA A 108 12.31 -6.45 10.58
CA ALA A 108 11.51 -5.33 11.09
C ALA A 108 10.21 -5.11 10.29
N MET A 109 10.27 -5.21 8.96
CA MET A 109 9.08 -5.15 8.11
C MET A 109 8.11 -6.31 8.38
N GLY A 110 8.64 -7.54 8.54
CA GLY A 110 7.81 -8.70 8.88
C GLY A 110 7.08 -8.56 10.21
N TYR A 111 7.73 -7.99 11.23
CA TYR A 111 7.06 -7.68 12.50
C TYR A 111 5.98 -6.62 12.35
N ALA A 112 6.23 -5.57 11.55
CA ALA A 112 5.24 -4.53 11.29
C ALA A 112 4.00 -5.10 10.58
N ASP A 113 4.18 -5.94 9.56
CA ASP A 113 3.07 -6.59 8.86
C ASP A 113 2.27 -7.50 9.79
N ALA A 114 2.93 -8.33 10.61
CA ALA A 114 2.25 -9.23 11.55
C ALA A 114 1.44 -8.47 12.61
N LEU A 115 1.96 -7.33 13.11
CA LEU A 115 1.24 -6.48 14.06
C LEU A 115 0.00 -5.87 13.42
N LEU A 116 0.10 -5.37 12.19
CA LEU A 116 -1.03 -4.82 11.46
C LEU A 116 -2.10 -5.88 11.22
N THR A 117 -1.71 -7.09 10.77
CA THR A 117 -2.65 -8.21 10.62
C THR A 117 -3.39 -8.51 11.93
N LYS A 118 -2.70 -8.48 13.07
CA LYS A 118 -3.33 -8.68 14.39
C LYS A 118 -4.30 -7.57 14.80
N ILE A 119 -4.04 -6.34 14.40
CA ILE A 119 -4.94 -5.20 14.64
C ILE A 119 -6.19 -5.36 13.78
N ASP A 120 -6.01 -5.70 12.50
CA ASP A 120 -7.11 -5.91 11.54
C ASP A 120 -8.01 -7.08 11.99
N GLU A 121 -7.43 -8.20 12.46
CA GLU A 121 -8.16 -9.34 13.04
C GLU A 121 -9.01 -8.96 14.28
N LYS A 122 -8.55 -7.99 15.09
CA LYS A 122 -9.31 -7.52 16.25
C LYS A 122 -10.44 -6.56 15.89
N GLY A 123 -10.36 -5.90 14.73
CA GLY A 123 -11.41 -5.02 14.21
C GLY A 123 -12.67 -5.80 13.83
N ASP A 124 -12.53 -7.02 13.31
CA ASP A 124 -13.65 -7.88 12.88
C ASP A 124 -14.41 -8.57 14.02
N ASN A 125 -13.93 -8.50 15.26
CA ASN A 125 -14.53 -9.19 16.42
C ASN A 125 -15.39 -8.28 17.31
N ASN A 126 -15.75 -7.09 16.84
CA ASN A 126 -16.57 -6.10 17.57
C ASN A 126 -17.89 -5.76 16.84
N ASP A 127 -18.52 -6.74 16.18
CA ASP A 127 -19.91 -6.67 15.69
C ASP A 127 -20.82 -7.66 16.44
#